data_AF-A0A8T0LLT8-F1
#
_entry.id   AF-A0A8T0LLT8-F1
#
_cell.length_a   1.000
_cell.length_b   1.000
_cell.length_c   1.000
_cell.angle_alpha   90.00
_cell.angle_beta   90.00
_cell.angle_gamma   90.00
#
_symmetry.space_group_name_H-M   'P 1'
#
loop_
_entity.id
_entity.type
_entity.pdbx_description
1 polymer ?
#
loop_
_entity_poly.entity_id
_entity_poly.type
_entity_poly.pdbx_seq_one_letter_code
_entity_poly.pdbx_strand_id
1 'polypeptide(L)'
;MYRDKKDVTLDNLLKELQIQRKLNSIEMMWATVKGYVAKYNTSFSLAEVERLARERINNRGGKEWSNYVRHAVVEYLDAADYIPME
;
A
#
# COMPACT_ATOMS: atom_id res chain seq x y z
N MET A 1 34.47 9.61 -15.48
CA MET A 1 35.02 8.84 -14.35
C MET A 1 33.88 7.97 -13.83
N TYR A 2 33.85 6.70 -14.20
CA TYR A 2 32.76 5.77 -13.85
C TYR A 2 32.81 5.50 -12.34
N ARG A 3 31.78 5.93 -11.58
CA ARG A 3 31.64 5.55 -10.16
C ARG A 3 31.17 4.10 -10.12
N ASP A 4 32.08 3.25 -9.68
CA ASP A 4 31.93 1.83 -9.42
C ASP A 4 30.70 1.60 -8.52
N LYS A 5 29.77 0.74 -8.96
CA LYS A 5 28.57 0.35 -8.20
C LYS A 5 28.99 -0.56 -7.04
N LYS A 6 29.61 0.01 -6.01
CA LYS A 6 29.97 -0.73 -4.81
C LYS A 6 28.86 -0.64 -3.76
N ASP A 7 28.37 -1.83 -3.42
CA ASP A 7 27.75 -2.19 -2.15
C ASP A 7 26.38 -1.59 -1.82
N VAL A 8 25.40 -1.81 -2.70
CA VAL A 8 24.02 -1.92 -2.23
C VAL A 8 23.86 -3.30 -1.60
N THR A 9 23.94 -3.39 -0.28
CA THR A 9 23.73 -4.66 0.44
C THR A 9 22.31 -5.17 0.17
N LEU A 10 22.14 -6.50 0.11
CA LEU A 10 20.83 -7.13 -0.08
C LEU A 10 19.82 -6.63 0.96
N ASP A 11 20.27 -6.34 2.18
CA ASP A 11 19.45 -5.77 3.25
C ASP A 11 18.91 -4.37 2.94
N ASN A 12 19.68 -3.53 2.23
CA ASN A 12 19.22 -2.21 1.80
C ASN A 12 18.17 -2.35 0.68
N LEU A 13 18.40 -3.24 -0.28
CA LEU A 13 17.42 -3.56 -1.32
C LEU A 13 16.13 -4.17 -0.73
N LEU A 14 16.27 -5.07 0.26
CA LEU A 14 15.13 -5.69 0.93
C LEU A 14 14.35 -4.68 1.77
N LYS A 15 15.01 -3.73 2.44
CA LYS A 15 14.36 -2.61 3.13
C LYS A 15 13.61 -1.70 2.16
N GLU A 16 14.24 -1.28 1.08
CA GLU A 16 13.60 -0.45 0.05
C GLU A 16 12.38 -1.15 -0.56
N LEU A 17 12.50 -2.44 -0.91
CA LEU A 17 11.39 -3.24 -1.44
C LEU A 17 10.27 -3.46 -0.41
N GLN A 18 10.61 -3.64 0.88
CA GLN A 18 9.61 -3.76 1.95
C GLN A 18 8.88 -2.45 2.23
N ILE A 19 9.58 -1.31 2.17
CA ILE A 19 8.99 0.03 2.27
C ILE A 19 8.00 0.22 1.11
N GLN A 20 8.38 -0.13 -0.12
CA GLN A 20 7.47 0.00 -1.27
C GLN A 20 6.22 -0.89 -1.17
N ARG A 21 6.31 -2.10 -0.60
CA ARG A 21 5.11 -2.93 -0.34
C ARG A 21 4.16 -2.27 0.64
N LYS A 22 4.66 -1.88 1.82
CA LYS A 22 3.83 -1.30 2.89
C LYS A 22 3.20 0.05 2.51
N LEU A 23 3.77 0.74 1.53
CA LEU A 23 3.31 2.04 1.04
C LEU A 23 2.46 1.96 -0.24
N ASN A 24 2.07 0.76 -0.69
CA ASN A 24 1.22 0.63 -1.85
C ASN A 24 -0.23 1.03 -1.53
N SER A 25 -0.76 2.00 -2.26
CA SER A 25 -2.15 2.46 -2.17
C SER A 25 -3.17 1.32 -2.33
N ILE A 26 -2.81 0.28 -3.10
CA ILE A 26 -3.61 -0.94 -3.30
C ILE A 26 -3.68 -1.75 -2.00
N GLU A 27 -2.57 -1.90 -1.26
CA GLU A 27 -2.56 -2.63 0.02
C GLU A 27 -3.42 -1.90 1.07
N MET A 28 -3.37 -0.57 1.10
CA MET A 28 -4.24 0.24 1.97
C MET A 28 -5.73 0.08 1.64
N MET A 29 -6.07 0.05 0.35
CA MET A 29 -7.43 -0.22 -0.10
C MET A 29 -7.87 -1.61 0.34
N TRP A 30 -7.03 -2.62 0.14
CA TRP A 30 -7.32 -3.99 0.55
C TRP A 30 -7.44 -4.16 2.07
N ALA A 31 -6.66 -3.45 2.89
CA ALA A 31 -6.81 -3.44 4.34
C ALA A 31 -8.23 -2.99 4.74
N THR A 32 -8.74 -1.95 4.07
CA THR A 32 -10.09 -1.46 4.30
C THR A 32 -11.16 -2.45 3.84
N VAL A 33 -10.99 -3.05 2.67
CA VAL A 33 -11.93 -4.07 2.15
C VAL A 33 -12.00 -5.26 3.10
N LYS A 34 -10.85 -5.78 3.53
CA LYS A 34 -10.77 -6.88 4.50
C LYS A 34 -11.45 -6.53 5.82
N GLY A 35 -11.22 -5.33 6.36
CA GLY A 35 -11.88 -4.89 7.60
C GLY A 35 -13.39 -4.79 7.46
N TYR A 36 -13.89 -4.34 6.31
CA TYR A 36 -15.32 -4.29 6.02
C TYR A 36 -15.92 -5.71 5.94
N VAL A 37 -15.31 -6.59 5.14
CA VAL A 37 -15.76 -7.99 5.03
C VAL A 37 -15.75 -8.68 6.40
N ALA A 38 -14.67 -8.54 7.19
CA ALA A 38 -14.57 -9.16 8.50
C ALA A 38 -15.66 -8.67 9.48
N LYS A 39 -16.09 -7.42 9.35
CA LYS A 39 -17.14 -6.84 10.20
C LYS A 39 -18.55 -7.29 9.82
N TYR A 40 -18.83 -7.49 8.52
CA TYR A 40 -20.18 -7.70 8.00
C TYR A 40 -20.45 -9.11 7.48
N ASN A 41 -19.43 -9.94 7.29
CA ASN A 41 -19.61 -11.33 6.91
C ASN A 41 -20.07 -12.17 8.12
N THR A 42 -21.38 -12.25 8.32
CA THR A 42 -22.01 -13.07 9.36
C THR A 42 -22.31 -14.50 8.90
N SER A 43 -22.34 -14.74 7.58
CA SER A 43 -22.66 -16.04 6.99
C SER A 43 -21.45 -16.96 6.82
N PHE A 44 -20.23 -16.43 6.98
CA PHE A 44 -18.96 -17.12 6.71
C PHE A 44 -18.88 -17.77 5.32
N SER A 45 -19.69 -17.32 4.38
CA SER A 45 -19.76 -17.86 3.02
C SER A 45 -18.89 -17.06 2.05
N LEU A 46 -18.31 -17.76 1.07
CA LEU A 46 -17.48 -17.11 0.04
C LEU A 46 -18.29 -16.15 -0.83
N ALA A 47 -19.56 -16.48 -1.11
CA ALA A 47 -20.46 -15.62 -1.88
C ALA A 47 -20.68 -14.27 -1.18
N GLU A 48 -20.85 -14.27 0.14
CA GLU A 48 -21.04 -13.05 0.92
C GLU A 48 -19.74 -12.24 1.03
N VAL A 49 -18.59 -12.91 1.14
CA VAL A 49 -17.27 -12.25 1.05
C VAL A 49 -17.13 -11.51 -0.28
N GLU A 50 -17.46 -12.16 -1.40
CA GLU A 50 -17.38 -11.55 -2.73
C GLU A 50 -18.32 -10.35 -2.85
N ARG A 51 -19.57 -10.49 -2.41
CA ARG A 51 -20.57 -9.42 -2.44
C ARG A 51 -20.11 -8.20 -1.65
N LEU A 52 -19.69 -8.41 -0.39
CA LEU A 52 -19.22 -7.34 0.51
C LEU A 52 -17.94 -6.67 -0.01
N ALA A 53 -17.03 -7.44 -0.61
CA ALA A 53 -15.82 -6.88 -1.21
C ALA A 53 -16.16 -5.97 -2.40
N ARG A 54 -17.02 -6.42 -3.31
CA ARG A 54 -17.48 -5.62 -4.46
C ARG A 54 -18.25 -4.37 -4.00
N GLU A 55 -19.15 -4.52 -3.04
CA GLU A 55 -19.88 -3.40 -2.44
C GLU A 55 -18.91 -2.36 -1.88
N ARG A 56 -17.90 -2.81 -1.12
CA ARG A 56 -16.92 -1.90 -0.51
C ARG A 56 -16.07 -1.18 -1.55
N ILE A 57 -15.64 -1.87 -2.60
CA ILE A 57 -14.87 -1.30 -3.70
C ILE A 57 -15.70 -0.26 -4.47
N ASN A 58 -16.96 -0.59 -4.81
CA ASN A 58 -17.84 0.26 -5.60
C ASN A 58 -18.35 1.49 -4.84
N ASN A 59 -18.61 1.35 -3.53
CA ASN A 59 -19.09 2.46 -2.69
C ASN A 59 -17.99 3.48 -2.36
N ARG A 60 -16.71 3.11 -2.50
CA ARG A 60 -15.61 4.04 -2.29
C ARG A 60 -15.39 4.89 -3.54
N GLY A 61 -15.86 6.13 -3.49
CA GLY A 61 -15.64 7.11 -4.55
C GLY A 61 -14.17 7.53 -4.71
N GLY A 62 -13.86 8.18 -5.83
CA GLY A 62 -12.49 8.57 -6.20
C GLY A 62 -11.77 9.46 -5.17
N LYS A 63 -12.50 10.12 -4.27
CA LYS A 63 -11.94 10.94 -3.18
C LYS A 63 -11.14 10.10 -2.17
N GLU A 64 -11.62 8.92 -1.79
CA GLU A 64 -10.89 8.07 -0.84
C GLU A 64 -9.67 7.40 -1.48
N TRP A 65 -9.81 6.98 -2.74
CA TRP A 65 -8.69 6.53 -3.55
C TRP A 65 -7.60 7.59 -3.66
N SER A 66 -7.98 8.85 -3.91
CA SER A 66 -7.04 9.97 -3.96
C SER A 66 -6.32 10.19 -2.64
N ASN A 67 -6.96 9.90 -1.50
CA ASN A 67 -6.33 10.00 -0.19
C ASN A 67 -5.31 8.87 0.04
N TYR A 68 -5.60 7.64 -0.39
CA TYR A 68 -4.65 6.53 -0.31
C TYR A 68 -3.42 6.75 -1.19
N VAL A 69 -3.62 7.28 -2.40
CA VAL A 69 -2.53 7.64 -3.30
C VAL A 69 -1.70 8.79 -2.71
N ARG A 70 -2.35 9.84 -2.18
CA ARG A 70 -1.64 10.94 -1.53
C ARG A 70 -0.80 10.47 -0.34
N HIS A 71 -1.35 9.62 0.52
CA HIS A 71 -0.62 9.09 1.66
C HIS A 71 0.60 8.27 1.21
N ALA A 72 0.43 7.38 0.24
CA ALA A 72 1.53 6.63 -0.34
C ALA A 72 2.64 7.53 -0.93
N VAL A 73 2.27 8.62 -1.59
CA VAL A 73 3.22 9.58 -2.18
C VAL A 73 3.94 10.40 -1.10
N VAL A 74 3.24 10.90 -0.09
CA VAL A 74 3.86 11.66 1.01
C VAL A 74 4.88 10.79 1.74
N GLU A 75 4.51 9.57 2.12
CA GLU A 75 5.43 8.66 2.79
C GLU A 75 6.63 8.28 1.90
N TYR A 76 6.44 8.20 0.58
CA TYR A 76 7.55 7.99 -0.36
C TYR A 76 8.50 9.19 -0.43
N LEU A 77 7.97 10.41 -0.42
CA LEU A 77 8.75 11.64 -0.42
C LEU A 77 9.47 11.85 0.92
N ASP A 78 8.80 11.62 2.04
CA ASP A 78 9.38 11.68 3.39
C ASP A 78 10.47 10.61 3.58
N ALA A 79 10.30 9.42 2.99
CA ALA A 79 11.35 8.39 2.96
C ALA A 79 12.52 8.76 2.04
N ALA A 80 12.26 9.50 0.96
CA ALA A 80 13.28 9.99 0.03
C ALA A 80 14.07 11.18 0.60
N ASP A 81 13.47 12.00 1.47
CA ASP A 81 14.15 13.05 2.23
C ASP A 81 15.13 12.48 3.30
N TYR A 82 15.10 11.16 3.52
CA TYR A 82 16.12 10.42 4.25
C TYR A 82 17.33 10.02 3.38
N ILE A 83 17.36 10.43 2.11
CA ILE A 83 18.56 10.38 1.27
C ILE A 83 19.31 11.68 1.55
N PRO A 84 20.44 11.66 2.29
CA PRO A 84 21.25 12.86 2.44
C PRO A 84 21.72 13.29 1.04
N MET A 85 21.16 14.39 0.54
CA MET A 85 21.75 15.17 -0.53
C MET A 85 23.02 15.77 0.05
N GLU A 86 24.16 15.22 -0.39
CA GLU A 86 25.56 15.52 -0.01
C GLU A 86 25.81 16.76 0.87
#